data_AF-A0A1W1WPI0-F1
#
_entry.id   AF-A0A1W1WPI0-F1
#
_cell.length_a   1.000
_cell.length_b   1.000
_cell.length_c   1.000
_cell.angle_alpha   90.00
_cell.angle_beta   90.00
_cell.angle_gamma   90.00
#
_symmetry.space_group_name_H-M   'P 1'
#
loop_
_entity.id
_entity.type
_entity.pdbx_description
1 polymer ?
#
loop_
_entity_poly.entity_id
_entity_poly.type
_entity_poly.pdbx_seq_one_letter_code
_entity_poly.pdbx_strand_id
1 'polypeptide(L)'
;MTRWAFWTLNRLAHRARSDPDAFTALFARFRGWLRHEATRYTLPGLTSDDLYQEASLAFWIAVQTYQPHYHRVFSAWARHVVKHRLATAARMASRLKHRPLNTAASLNAPLYPHHDRQLADSLVDPGHNPSDTWETQELWAELVQQAANLGFL
;
A
#
# COMPACT_ATOMS: atom_id res chain seq x y z
N MET A 1 -6.89 20.99 -31.12
CA MET A 1 -6.35 21.94 -30.12
C MET A 1 -5.63 23.05 -30.87
N THR A 2 -6.03 24.32 -30.69
CA THR A 2 -5.44 25.47 -31.40
C THR A 2 -4.04 25.80 -30.88
N ARG A 3 -3.19 26.39 -31.74
CA ARG A 3 -1.78 26.75 -31.45
C ARG A 3 -1.66 27.66 -30.20
N TRP A 4 -2.68 28.46 -29.90
CA TRP A 4 -2.74 29.35 -28.73
C TRP A 4 -2.97 28.59 -27.39
N ALA A 5 -3.77 27.53 -27.40
CA ALA A 5 -4.00 26.70 -26.21
C ALA A 5 -2.76 25.91 -25.78
N PHE A 6 -1.86 25.62 -26.73
CA PHE A 6 -0.59 24.91 -26.49
C PHE A 6 0.41 25.75 -25.69
N TRP A 7 0.70 26.97 -26.16
CA TRP A 7 1.69 27.86 -25.52
C TRP A 7 1.26 28.33 -24.15
N THR A 8 -0.03 28.59 -23.98
CA THR A 8 -0.61 29.00 -22.70
C THR A 8 -0.47 27.93 -21.63
N LEU A 9 -0.61 26.65 -21.98
CA LEU A 9 -0.55 25.55 -21.01
C LEU A 9 0.87 25.31 -20.48
N ASN A 10 1.88 25.27 -21.36
CA ASN A 10 3.27 25.04 -20.92
C ASN A 10 3.80 26.19 -20.06
N ARG A 11 3.44 27.44 -20.43
CA ARG A 11 3.80 28.63 -19.64
C ARG A 11 3.08 28.63 -18.29
N LEU A 12 1.79 28.27 -18.27
CA LEU A 12 1.02 28.13 -17.03
C LEU A 12 1.61 27.07 -16.11
N ALA A 13 2.01 25.91 -16.67
CA ALA A 13 2.67 24.84 -15.92
C ALA A 13 4.02 25.27 -15.33
N HIS A 14 4.81 26.05 -16.07
CA HIS A 14 6.06 26.59 -15.56
C HIS A 14 5.84 27.53 -14.37
N ARG A 15 4.85 28.43 -14.46
CA ARG A 15 4.46 29.33 -13.36
C ARG A 15 3.91 28.59 -12.15
N ALA A 16 3.08 27.56 -12.38
CA ALA A 16 2.42 26.78 -11.34
C ALA A 16 3.38 26.08 -10.35
N ARG A 17 4.70 26.07 -10.62
CA ARG A 17 5.70 25.57 -9.68
C ARG A 17 5.86 26.46 -8.44
N SER A 18 5.68 27.76 -8.60
CA SER A 18 5.88 28.77 -7.53
C SER A 18 4.69 29.70 -7.31
N ASP A 19 3.69 29.67 -8.18
CA ASP A 19 2.49 30.49 -8.13
C ASP A 19 1.25 29.62 -7.80
N PRO A 20 0.71 29.70 -6.57
CA PRO A 20 -0.45 28.91 -6.15
C PRO A 20 -1.71 29.15 -6.98
N ASP A 21 -1.91 30.37 -7.48
CA ASP A 21 -3.08 30.70 -8.31
C ASP A 21 -2.93 30.07 -9.70
N ALA A 22 -1.72 30.10 -10.25
CA ALA A 22 -1.39 29.39 -11.49
C ALA A 22 -1.57 27.88 -11.33
N PHE A 23 -1.15 27.30 -10.20
CA PHE A 23 -1.39 25.89 -9.89
C PHE A 23 -2.88 25.59 -9.81
N THR A 24 -3.65 26.40 -9.09
CA THR A 24 -5.10 26.22 -8.94
C THR A 24 -5.81 26.26 -10.29
N ALA A 25 -5.49 27.25 -11.13
CA ALA A 25 -6.04 27.37 -12.48
C ALA A 25 -5.67 26.16 -13.36
N LEU A 26 -4.43 25.68 -13.27
CA LEU A 26 -3.96 24.51 -14.02
C LEU A 26 -4.63 23.23 -13.51
N PHE A 27 -4.70 23.03 -12.19
CA PHE A 27 -5.35 21.89 -11.56
C PHE A 27 -6.83 21.81 -11.93
N ALA A 28 -7.56 22.94 -11.91
CA ALA A 28 -8.95 23.00 -12.33
C ALA A 28 -9.16 22.47 -13.76
N ARG A 29 -8.23 22.75 -14.69
CA ARG A 29 -8.28 22.23 -16.07
C ARG A 29 -8.10 20.71 -16.17
N PHE A 30 -7.38 20.10 -15.24
CA PHE A 30 -7.14 18.65 -15.21
C PHE A 30 -8.08 17.91 -14.26
N ARG A 31 -8.81 18.60 -13.38
CA ARG A 31 -9.65 18.00 -12.32
C ARG A 31 -10.59 16.91 -12.84
N GLY A 32 -11.31 17.18 -13.93
CA GLY A 32 -12.22 16.20 -14.53
C GLY A 32 -11.48 14.96 -15.06
N TRP A 33 -10.34 15.17 -15.72
CA TRP A 33 -9.52 14.08 -16.21
C TRP A 33 -8.88 13.26 -15.08
N LEU A 34 -8.39 13.90 -14.01
CA LEU A 34 -7.83 13.20 -12.84
C LEU A 34 -8.87 12.31 -12.16
N ARG A 35 -10.10 12.81 -11.99
CA ARG A 35 -11.21 12.04 -11.44
C ARG A 35 -11.53 10.84 -12.33
N HIS A 36 -11.68 11.07 -13.63
CA HIS A 36 -11.94 10.01 -14.59
C HIS A 36 -10.83 8.95 -14.60
N GLU A 37 -9.56 9.38 -14.64
CA GLU A 37 -8.43 8.44 -14.68
C GLU A 37 -8.33 7.61 -13.39
N ALA A 38 -8.60 8.20 -12.22
CA ALA A 38 -8.65 7.49 -10.95
C ALA A 38 -9.73 6.40 -10.92
N THR A 39 -10.93 6.67 -11.47
CA THR A 39 -12.03 5.67 -11.51
C THR A 39 -11.75 4.44 -12.38
N ARG A 40 -10.67 4.44 -13.17
CA ARG A 40 -10.25 3.28 -13.97
C ARG A 40 -9.58 2.19 -13.15
N TYR A 41 -9.28 2.47 -11.88
CA TYR A 41 -8.64 1.56 -10.95
C TYR A 41 -9.61 1.24 -9.81
N THR A 42 -9.63 -0.02 -9.39
CA THR A 42 -10.33 -0.47 -8.19
C THR A 42 -9.34 -1.30 -7.39
N LEU A 43 -8.95 -0.81 -6.21
CA LEU A 43 -7.94 -1.46 -5.38
C LEU A 43 -8.58 -1.93 -4.07
N PRO A 44 -8.34 -3.19 -3.66
CA PRO A 44 -8.85 -3.69 -2.38
C PRO A 44 -8.40 -2.79 -1.23
N GLY A 45 -9.35 -2.35 -0.40
CA GLY A 45 -9.09 -1.52 0.76
C GLY A 45 -8.85 -0.03 0.47
N LEU A 46 -8.94 0.43 -0.78
CA LEU A 46 -8.89 1.86 -1.12
C LEU A 46 -10.22 2.34 -1.70
N THR A 47 -10.61 3.56 -1.33
CA THR A 47 -11.78 4.24 -1.85
C THR A 47 -11.49 4.98 -3.16
N SER A 48 -12.54 5.38 -3.87
CA SER A 48 -12.40 6.24 -5.05
C SER A 48 -11.75 7.58 -4.72
N ASP A 49 -11.92 8.08 -3.49
CA ASP A 49 -11.32 9.33 -3.06
C ASP A 49 -9.81 9.18 -2.81
N ASP A 50 -9.36 8.02 -2.29
CA ASP A 50 -7.93 7.72 -2.14
C ASP A 50 -7.23 7.68 -3.51
N LEU A 51 -7.85 7.05 -4.50
CA LEU A 51 -7.32 7.01 -5.87
C LEU A 51 -7.27 8.39 -6.51
N TYR A 52 -8.30 9.21 -6.26
CA TYR A 52 -8.31 10.60 -6.73
C TYR A 52 -7.22 11.44 -6.06
N GLN A 53 -6.95 11.22 -4.77
CA GLN A 53 -5.84 11.87 -4.07
C GLN A 53 -4.48 11.45 -4.63
N GLU A 54 -4.24 10.16 -4.87
CA GLU A 54 -3.01 9.67 -5.50
C GLU A 54 -2.82 10.26 -6.91
N ALA A 55 -3.89 10.36 -7.70
CA ALA A 55 -3.84 11.03 -9.01
C ALA A 55 -3.50 12.53 -8.86
N SER A 56 -4.08 13.19 -7.87
CA SER A 56 -3.85 14.63 -7.61
C SER A 56 -2.43 14.90 -7.11
N LEU A 57 -1.89 14.04 -6.25
CA LEU A 57 -0.50 14.10 -5.80
C LEU A 57 0.47 13.88 -6.97
N ALA A 58 0.20 12.90 -7.83
CA ALA A 58 1.00 12.67 -9.03
C ALA A 58 0.97 13.86 -9.99
N PHE A 59 -0.17 14.53 -10.12
CA PHE A 59 -0.28 15.75 -10.91
C PHE A 59 0.57 16.89 -10.33
N TRP A 60 0.54 17.08 -9.02
CA TRP A 60 1.40 18.05 -8.34
C TRP A 60 2.89 17.75 -8.58
N ILE A 61 3.31 16.48 -8.44
CA ILE A 61 4.68 16.05 -8.78
C ILE A 61 4.98 16.35 -10.25
N ALA A 62 4.03 16.11 -11.17
CA ALA A 62 4.22 16.37 -12.59
C ALA A 62 4.47 17.86 -12.87
N VAL A 63 3.77 18.77 -12.17
CA VAL A 63 4.03 20.22 -12.25
C VAL A 63 5.44 20.53 -11.75
N GLN A 64 5.84 20.00 -10.59
CA GLN A 64 7.13 20.31 -9.98
C GLN A 64 8.33 19.78 -10.76
N THR A 65 8.16 18.66 -11.44
CA THR A 65 9.20 17.98 -12.22
C THR A 65 9.18 18.34 -13.71
N TYR A 66 8.24 19.17 -14.16
CA TYR A 66 8.13 19.50 -15.58
C TYR A 66 9.31 20.35 -16.05
N GLN A 67 10.02 19.84 -17.06
CA GLN A 67 11.14 20.51 -17.71
C GLN A 67 10.78 20.83 -19.18
N PRO A 68 10.53 22.10 -19.53
CA PRO A 68 10.09 22.49 -20.88
C PRO A 68 11.10 22.15 -21.99
N HIS A 69 12.39 22.03 -21.65
CA HIS A 69 13.49 21.83 -22.58
C HIS A 69 13.43 20.50 -23.34
N TYR A 70 12.72 19.49 -22.84
CA TYR A 70 12.60 18.19 -23.50
C TYR A 70 11.51 18.11 -24.60
N HIS A 71 11.04 19.25 -25.12
CA HIS A 71 10.05 19.37 -26.20
C HIS A 71 8.72 18.63 -25.99
N ARG A 72 8.40 18.18 -24.76
CA ARG A 72 7.12 17.55 -24.44
C ARG A 72 6.12 18.58 -23.93
N VAL A 73 4.90 18.53 -24.47
CA VAL A 73 3.77 19.31 -23.97
C VAL A 73 3.48 18.88 -22.53
N PHE A 74 3.24 19.84 -21.63
CA PHE A 74 2.91 19.57 -20.24
C PHE A 74 1.75 18.58 -20.10
N SER A 75 0.71 18.68 -20.95
CA SER A 75 -0.42 17.77 -20.90
C SER A 75 -0.05 16.30 -21.15
N ALA A 76 0.90 16.03 -22.05
CA ALA A 76 1.37 14.67 -22.29
C ALA A 76 2.22 14.16 -21.12
N TRP A 77 3.08 15.03 -20.58
CA TRP A 77 3.89 14.76 -19.40
C TRP A 77 3.04 14.43 -18.16
N ALA A 78 2.09 15.30 -17.82
CA ALA A 78 1.21 15.11 -16.67
C ALA A 78 0.41 13.81 -16.78
N ARG A 79 -0.11 13.49 -17.97
CA ARG A 79 -0.80 12.22 -18.22
C ARG A 79 0.10 11.01 -17.98
N HIS A 80 1.35 11.07 -18.43
CA HIS A 80 2.31 10.00 -18.23
C HIS A 80 2.59 9.77 -16.74
N VAL A 81 2.92 10.82 -16.01
CA VAL A 81 3.25 10.74 -14.57
C VAL A 81 2.07 10.21 -13.76
N VAL A 82 0.87 10.74 -13.98
CA VAL A 82 -0.34 10.32 -13.24
C VAL A 82 -0.71 8.87 -13.53
N LYS A 83 -0.72 8.45 -14.81
CA LYS A 83 -0.99 7.05 -15.16
C LYS A 83 0.05 6.10 -14.57
N HIS A 84 1.33 6.49 -14.57
CA HIS A 84 2.39 5.70 -13.97
C HIS A 84 2.23 5.56 -12.46
N ARG A 85 1.86 6.64 -11.76
CA ARG A 85 1.59 6.60 -10.31
C ARG A 85 0.45 5.64 -9.99
N LEU A 86 -0.70 5.78 -10.66
CA LEU A 86 -1.86 4.93 -10.42
C LEU A 86 -1.58 3.46 -10.73
N ALA A 87 -0.89 3.16 -11.84
CA ALA A 87 -0.47 1.79 -12.15
C ALA A 87 0.51 1.22 -11.11
N THR A 88 1.42 2.05 -10.58
CA THR A 88 2.35 1.62 -9.52
C THR A 88 1.63 1.37 -8.21
N ALA A 89 0.72 2.26 -7.81
CA ALA A 89 -0.14 2.07 -6.64
C ALA A 89 -0.94 0.76 -6.76
N ALA A 90 -1.49 0.49 -7.94
CA ALA A 90 -2.22 -0.75 -8.20
C ALA A 90 -1.36 -2.01 -8.01
N ARG A 91 -0.14 -2.01 -8.57
CA ARG A 91 0.81 -3.12 -8.39
C ARG A 91 1.28 -3.27 -6.95
N MET A 92 1.36 -2.17 -6.20
CA MET A 92 1.75 -2.20 -4.79
C MET A 92 0.63 -2.79 -3.93
N ALA A 93 -0.62 -2.38 -4.16
CA ALA A 93 -1.79 -2.89 -3.45
C ALA A 93 -2.05 -4.37 -3.72
N SER A 94 -1.76 -4.86 -4.94
CA SER A 94 -1.87 -6.29 -5.28
C SER A 94 -0.67 -7.13 -4.85
N ARG A 95 0.42 -6.52 -4.37
CA ARG A 95 1.60 -7.26 -3.91
C ARG A 95 1.30 -7.91 -2.56
N LEU A 96 1.41 -9.23 -2.51
CA LEU A 96 0.99 -10.19 -1.47
C LEU A 96 1.49 -9.97 -0.02
N LYS A 97 2.12 -8.83 0.30
CA LYS A 97 2.59 -8.52 1.67
C LYS A 97 1.44 -8.25 2.65
N HIS A 98 0.27 -7.88 2.14
CA HIS A 98 -0.97 -7.80 2.93
C HIS A 98 -1.87 -9.03 2.76
N ARG A 99 -1.39 -10.10 2.09
CA ARG A 99 -2.18 -11.34 1.93
C ARG A 99 -2.61 -11.90 3.29
N PRO A 100 -1.73 -12.04 4.31
CA PRO A 100 -2.15 -12.49 5.64
C PRO A 100 -3.22 -11.59 6.27
N LEU A 101 -3.12 -10.25 6.12
CA LEU A 101 -4.11 -9.30 6.65
C LEU A 101 -5.47 -9.38 5.93
N ASN A 102 -5.44 -9.62 4.60
CA ASN A 102 -6.63 -9.62 3.74
C ASN A 102 -7.27 -11.01 3.59
N THR A 103 -6.58 -12.08 4.00
CA THR A 103 -7.12 -13.44 4.07
C THR A 103 -7.14 -13.98 5.51
N ALA A 104 -6.86 -13.15 6.52
CA ALA A 104 -6.99 -13.54 7.91
C ALA A 104 -8.46 -13.86 8.19
N ALA A 105 -8.73 -15.08 8.64
CA ALA A 105 -10.00 -15.42 9.24
C ALA A 105 -10.03 -14.88 10.68
N SER A 106 -11.17 -14.35 11.11
CA SER A 106 -11.37 -13.95 12.50
C SER A 106 -11.27 -15.18 13.40
N LEU A 107 -10.48 -15.12 14.47
CA LEU A 107 -10.40 -16.19 15.48
C LEU A 107 -11.75 -16.48 16.15
N ASN A 108 -12.64 -15.49 16.19
CA ASN A 108 -13.99 -15.61 16.73
C ASN A 108 -15.01 -16.11 15.71
N ALA A 109 -14.61 -16.31 14.45
CA ALA A 109 -15.55 -16.83 13.47
C ALA A 109 -15.92 -18.28 13.82
N PRO A 110 -17.21 -18.66 13.66
CA PRO A 110 -17.68 -20.00 13.98
C PRO A 110 -17.04 -21.01 13.04
N LEU A 111 -16.60 -22.14 13.59
CA LEU A 111 -15.97 -23.24 12.83
C LEU A 111 -16.96 -23.90 11.86
N TYR A 112 -18.22 -24.03 12.28
CA TYR A 112 -19.30 -24.59 11.49
C TYR A 112 -20.56 -23.72 11.61
N PRO A 113 -21.40 -23.64 10.56
CA PRO A 113 -22.70 -22.99 10.67
C PRO A 113 -23.51 -23.63 11.80
N HIS A 114 -24.05 -22.81 12.71
CA HIS A 114 -24.88 -23.23 13.86
C HIS A 114 -24.13 -23.93 15.01
N HIS A 115 -22.83 -23.73 15.15
CA HIS A 115 -22.04 -24.26 16.26
C HIS A 115 -21.38 -23.14 17.06
N ASP A 116 -21.35 -23.28 18.40
CA ASP A 116 -20.74 -22.29 19.31
C ASP A 116 -19.20 -22.30 19.29
N ARG A 117 -18.59 -23.32 18.67
CA ARG A 117 -17.14 -23.45 18.61
C ARG A 117 -16.53 -22.46 17.63
N GLN A 118 -15.54 -21.70 18.11
CA GLN A 118 -14.85 -20.67 17.34
C GLN A 118 -13.53 -21.20 16.77
N LEU A 119 -13.00 -20.57 15.72
CA LEU A 119 -11.71 -20.94 15.12
C LEU A 119 -10.56 -20.95 16.15
N ALA A 120 -10.62 -20.07 17.15
CA ALA A 120 -9.68 -20.03 18.28
C ALA A 120 -9.59 -21.36 19.04
N ASP A 121 -10.71 -22.05 19.24
CA ASP A 121 -10.80 -23.28 20.03
C ASP A 121 -10.14 -24.49 19.35
N SER A 122 -9.84 -24.37 18.05
CA SER A 122 -9.17 -25.42 17.26
C SER A 122 -7.67 -25.19 17.10
N LEU A 123 -7.12 -24.09 17.63
CA LEU A 123 -5.69 -23.83 17.57
C LEU A 123 -4.98 -24.71 18.60
N VAL A 124 -4.10 -25.59 18.11
CA VAL A 124 -3.19 -26.36 18.96
C VAL A 124 -2.02 -25.47 19.33
N ASP A 125 -1.77 -25.28 20.63
CA ASP A 125 -0.55 -24.65 21.10
C ASP A 125 0.63 -25.62 20.88
N PRO A 126 1.61 -25.28 20.03
CA PRO A 126 2.73 -26.17 19.72
C PRO A 126 3.60 -26.53 20.94
N GLY A 127 3.47 -25.83 22.06
CA GLY A 127 4.21 -26.12 23.30
C GLY A 127 3.47 -27.02 24.31
N HIS A 128 2.24 -27.45 24.02
CA HIS A 128 1.36 -28.09 25.01
C HIS A 128 1.24 -29.61 24.89
N ASN A 129 2.16 -30.27 24.20
CA ASN A 129 2.20 -31.72 24.24
C ASN A 129 2.67 -32.15 25.65
N PRO A 130 1.84 -32.85 26.44
CA PRO A 130 2.25 -33.31 27.77
C PRO A 130 3.52 -34.16 27.68
N SER A 131 3.77 -34.82 26.53
CA SER A 131 4.98 -35.60 26.39
C SER A 131 6.27 -34.79 26.36
N ASP A 132 6.24 -33.69 25.62
CA ASP A 132 7.40 -32.83 25.44
C ASP A 132 7.75 -32.11 26.75
N THR A 133 6.76 -31.90 27.63
CA THR A 133 6.96 -31.34 28.96
C THR A 133 7.63 -32.30 29.96
N TRP A 134 7.38 -33.62 29.86
CA TRP A 134 8.08 -34.59 30.72
C TRP A 134 9.49 -34.88 30.21
N GLU A 135 9.67 -34.99 28.88
CA GLU A 135 10.98 -35.18 28.25
C GLU A 135 11.92 -34.02 28.59
N THR A 136 11.43 -32.78 28.54
CA THR A 136 12.24 -31.63 28.94
C THR A 136 12.58 -31.64 30.43
N GLN A 137 11.67 -32.04 31.32
CA GLN A 137 11.97 -32.13 32.77
C GLN A 137 13.04 -33.17 33.09
N GLU A 138 13.00 -34.35 32.45
CA GLU A 138 14.02 -35.40 32.62
C GLU A 138 15.38 -34.97 32.07
N LEU A 139 15.41 -34.38 30.87
CA LEU A 139 16.64 -33.84 30.27
C LEU A 139 17.26 -32.73 31.14
N TRP A 140 16.43 -31.86 31.74
CA TRP A 140 16.92 -30.85 32.68
C TRP A 140 17.51 -31.46 33.96
N ALA A 141 16.88 -32.52 34.50
CA ALA A 141 17.40 -33.22 35.67
C ALA A 141 18.75 -33.90 35.37
N GLU A 142 18.89 -34.52 34.20
CA GLU A 142 20.15 -35.14 33.76
C GLU A 142 21.27 -34.11 33.56
N LEU A 143 20.96 -32.96 32.94
CA LEU A 143 21.92 -31.88 32.74
C LEU A 143 22.38 -31.25 34.06
N VAL A 144 21.46 -31.04 35.01
CA VAL A 144 21.80 -30.55 36.36
C VAL A 144 22.69 -31.56 37.09
N GLN A 145 22.39 -32.86 36.98
CA GLN A 145 23.20 -33.92 37.60
C GLN A 145 24.60 -34.00 36.98
N GLN A 146 24.72 -33.85 35.65
CA GLN A 146 26.02 -33.80 34.97
C GLN A 146 26.81 -32.55 35.36
N ALA A 147 26.17 -31.39 35.45
CA ALA A 147 26.82 -30.15 35.88
C ALA A 147 27.35 -30.23 37.32
N ALA A 148 26.60 -30.86 38.23
CA ALA A 148 27.04 -31.14 39.60
C ALA A 148 28.23 -32.11 39.64
N ASN A 149 28.21 -33.17 38.83
CA ASN A 149 29.32 -34.14 38.74
C ASN A 149 30.60 -33.53 38.16
N LEU A 150 30.47 -32.49 37.33
CA LEU A 150 31.58 -31.73 36.75
C LEU A 150 32.02 -30.54 37.63
N GLY A 151 31.40 -30.34 38.80
CA GLY A 151 31.77 -29.31 39.78
C GLY A 151 31.37 -27.88 39.40
N PHE A 152 30.40 -27.70 38.50
CA PHE A 152 29.87 -26.40 38.09
C PHE A 152 28.69 -25.93 38.95
N LEU A 153 28.21 -26.77 39.88
CA LEU A 153 27.18 -26.50 40.88
C LEU A 153 27.58 -27.10 42.23
#